data_AF-A0A7H1PUX4-F1
#
_entry.id   AF-A0A7H1PUX4-F1
#
_cell.length_a   1.000
_cell.length_b   1.000
_cell.length_c   1.000
_cell.angle_alpha   90.00
_cell.angle_beta   90.00
_cell.angle_gamma   90.00
#
_symmetry.space_group_name_H-M   'P 1'
#
loop_
_entity.id
_entity.type
_entity.pdbx_description
1 polymer ?
#
loop_
_entity_poly.entity_id
_entity_poly.type
_entity_poly.pdbx_seq_one_letter_code
_entity_poly.pdbx_strand_id
1 'polypeptide(L)'
;MEEQPRSEARTAPASTARKRSPQRAKRARICNVRLNDDEWSRLTTAARTSRKTLPAYLVRAGLAAADDAENTGAVIAGHRDLIVELFAARRHLGQVGNNLNQVARVLNSGGQPAELDAVVSAVQRAVARVQALTDRLLAQD
;
A
#
# COMPACT_ATOMS: atom_id res chain seq x y z
N MET A 1 -5.30 72.19 23.20
CA MET A 1 -4.13 72.21 22.31
C MET A 1 -3.07 71.42 23.01
N GLU A 2 -3.04 70.10 22.77
CA GLU A 2 -2.17 69.44 21.77
C GLU A 2 -0.72 69.39 22.31
N GLU A 3 -0.01 68.26 22.35
CA GLU A 3 0.06 67.19 21.36
C GLU A 3 0.77 65.98 22.00
N GLN A 4 0.34 64.75 21.69
CA GLN A 4 1.09 63.51 21.98
C GLN A 4 2.16 63.30 20.90
N PRO A 5 3.39 62.90 21.23
CA PRO A 5 4.31 62.39 20.22
C PRO A 5 4.08 60.89 19.94
N ARG A 6 3.99 60.57 18.64
CA ARG A 6 3.75 59.26 18.03
C ARG A 6 4.99 58.34 18.08
N SER A 7 4.72 57.06 18.38
CA SER A 7 5.18 55.84 17.69
C SER A 7 6.59 55.79 17.06
N GLU A 8 7.41 54.85 17.55
CA GLU A 8 8.45 54.20 16.73
C GLU A 8 8.25 52.67 16.71
N ALA A 9 7.64 52.18 15.62
CA ALA A 9 7.54 50.76 15.32
C ALA A 9 8.88 50.23 14.79
N ARG A 10 9.54 49.35 15.55
CA ARG A 10 10.77 48.66 15.14
C ARG A 10 10.49 47.78 13.92
N THR A 11 11.02 48.17 12.76
CA THR A 11 10.95 47.37 11.53
C THR A 11 11.98 46.24 11.60
N ALA A 12 11.53 44.98 11.51
CA ALA A 12 12.40 43.81 11.41
C ALA A 12 13.06 43.74 10.01
N PRO A 13 14.32 43.29 9.89
CA PRO A 13 15.02 43.27 8.60
C PRO A 13 14.48 42.19 7.67
N ALA A 14 14.25 42.57 6.40
CA ALA A 14 13.80 41.67 5.35
C ALA A 14 14.90 40.64 4.99
N SER A 15 14.57 39.35 5.08
CA SER A 15 15.47 38.28 4.65
C SER A 15 15.63 38.31 3.12
N THR A 16 16.83 38.60 2.63
CA THR A 16 17.19 38.54 1.22
C THR A 16 17.22 37.07 0.76
N ALA A 17 16.11 36.63 0.16
CA ALA A 17 16.04 35.32 -0.49
C ALA A 17 17.07 35.26 -1.64
N ARG A 18 18.04 34.34 -1.53
CA ARG A 18 18.99 34.05 -2.62
C ARG A 18 18.21 33.63 -3.88
N LYS A 19 18.33 34.41 -4.95
CA LYS A 19 17.80 34.06 -6.27
C LYS A 19 18.53 32.82 -6.80
N ARG A 20 17.82 31.69 -6.92
CA ARG A 20 18.34 30.49 -7.60
C ARG A 20 18.50 30.78 -9.09
N SER A 21 19.66 30.45 -9.65
CA SER A 21 19.92 30.54 -11.09
C SER A 21 18.87 29.75 -11.89
N PRO A 22 18.37 30.27 -13.02
CA PRO A 22 17.32 29.61 -13.79
C PRO A 22 17.82 28.27 -14.35
N GLN A 23 17.19 27.18 -13.93
CA GLN A 23 17.49 25.84 -14.44
C GLN A 23 17.07 25.75 -15.92
N ARG A 24 18.00 25.29 -16.77
CA ARG A 24 17.97 25.36 -18.25
C ARG A 24 16.78 24.64 -18.92
N ALA A 25 16.04 23.81 -18.19
CA ALA A 25 14.76 23.25 -18.61
C ALA A 25 13.86 23.05 -17.38
N LYS A 26 12.72 23.75 -17.34
CA LYS A 26 11.73 23.61 -16.27
C LYS A 26 10.96 22.30 -16.46
N ARG A 27 10.60 21.63 -15.36
CA ARG A 27 9.70 20.47 -15.39
C ARG A 27 8.30 20.95 -15.77
N ALA A 28 7.91 20.72 -17.03
CA ALA A 28 6.64 21.22 -17.58
C ALA A 28 5.43 20.31 -17.33
N ARG A 29 5.66 19.02 -17.06
CA ARG A 29 4.59 18.03 -16.84
C ARG A 29 4.20 17.99 -15.36
N ILE A 30 2.89 17.98 -15.10
CA ILE A 30 2.31 17.86 -13.76
C ILE A 30 1.68 16.46 -13.64
N CYS A 31 1.92 15.79 -12.52
CA CYS A 31 1.30 14.51 -12.17
C CYS A 31 0.66 14.66 -10.79
N ASN A 32 -0.65 14.38 -10.69
CA ASN A 32 -1.38 14.39 -9.44
C ASN A 32 -1.45 12.96 -8.88
N VAL A 33 -1.03 12.78 -7.62
CA VAL A 33 -1.03 11.49 -6.93
C VAL A 33 -1.98 11.59 -5.73
N ARG A 34 -2.88 10.61 -5.60
CA ARG A 34 -3.74 10.45 -4.42
C ARG A 34 -3.10 9.44 -3.50
N LEU A 35 -3.01 9.77 -2.22
CA LEU A 35 -2.44 8.92 -1.18
C LEU A 35 -3.46 8.80 -0.05
N ASN A 36 -3.56 7.62 0.54
CA ASN A 36 -4.20 7.46 1.84
C ASN A 36 -3.28 7.93 2.98
N ASP A 37 -3.78 7.94 4.22
CA ASP A 37 -3.04 8.47 5.37
C ASP A 37 -1.74 7.68 5.66
N ASP A 38 -1.77 6.36 5.50
CA ASP A 38 -0.61 5.49 5.72
C ASP A 38 0.47 5.71 4.66
N GLU A 39 0.09 5.75 3.39
CA GLU A 39 0.96 6.05 2.26
C GLU A 39 1.59 7.43 2.43
N TRP A 40 0.80 8.44 2.81
CA TRP A 40 1.26 9.80 3.06
C TRP A 40 2.31 9.84 4.17
N SER A 41 2.03 9.18 5.31
CA SER A 41 2.93 9.14 6.46
C SER A 41 4.27 8.47 6.12
N ARG A 42 4.23 7.30 5.46
CA ARG A 42 5.42 6.54 5.05
C ARG A 42 6.28 7.34 4.08
N LEU A 43 5.69 7.90 3.02
CA LEU A 43 6.42 8.65 2.01
C LEU A 43 6.97 9.97 2.54
N THR A 44 6.24 10.65 3.43
CA THR A 44 6.72 11.87 4.09
C THR A 44 7.92 11.59 4.99
N THR A 45 7.89 10.49 5.73
CA THR A 45 9.00 10.06 6.59
C THR A 45 10.25 9.73 5.77
N ALA A 46 10.09 8.99 4.67
CA ALA A 46 11.19 8.67 3.76
C ALA A 46 11.78 9.93 3.10
N ALA A 47 10.92 10.87 2.70
CA ALA A 47 11.33 12.16 2.14
C ALA A 47 12.15 12.98 3.14
N ARG A 48 11.70 13.06 4.41
CA ARG A 48 12.42 13.75 5.49
C ARG A 48 13.80 13.12 5.74
N THR A 49 13.85 11.79 5.82
CA THR A 49 15.11 11.03 5.96
C THR A 49 16.08 11.35 4.83
N SER A 50 15.56 11.49 3.61
CA SER A 50 16.33 11.86 2.41
C SER A 50 16.64 13.36 2.30
N ARG A 51 16.22 14.19 3.26
CA ARG A 51 16.30 15.67 3.24
C ARG A 51 15.66 16.28 1.98
N LYS A 52 14.53 15.73 1.55
CA LYS A 52 13.76 16.18 0.37
C LYS A 52 12.34 16.54 0.77
N THR A 53 11.73 17.43 -0.03
CA THR A 53 10.27 17.58 -0.01
C THR A 53 9.62 16.32 -0.57
N LEU A 54 8.39 16.01 -0.17
CA LEU A 54 7.67 14.83 -0.65
C LEU A 54 7.63 14.75 -2.19
N PRO A 55 7.28 15.81 -2.95
CA PRO A 55 7.31 15.74 -4.42
C PRO A 55 8.71 15.49 -5.00
N ALA A 56 9.76 16.10 -4.40
CA ALA A 56 11.13 15.90 -4.87
C ALA A 56 11.62 14.48 -4.57
N TYR A 57 11.21 13.90 -3.44
CA TYR A 57 11.47 12.51 -3.11
C TYR A 57 10.78 11.57 -4.09
N LEU A 58 9.48 11.75 -4.33
CA LEU A 58 8.71 10.91 -5.26
C LEU A 58 9.30 10.90 -6.66
N VAL A 59 9.70 12.06 -7.19
CA VAL A 59 10.34 12.09 -8.52
C VAL A 59 11.70 11.39 -8.49
N ARG A 60 12.51 11.55 -7.43
CA ARG A 60 13.83 10.91 -7.39
C ARG A 60 13.71 9.39 -7.22
N ALA A 61 12.82 8.93 -6.37
CA ALA A 61 12.52 7.52 -6.18
C ALA A 61 11.96 6.89 -7.46
N GLY A 62 10.99 7.55 -8.11
CA GLY A 62 10.41 7.09 -9.36
C GLY A 62 11.43 7.01 -10.50
N LEU A 63 12.35 7.97 -10.60
CA LEU A 63 13.44 7.91 -11.59
C LEU A 63 14.42 6.77 -11.27
N ALA A 64 14.80 6.57 -10.01
CA ALA A 64 15.67 5.46 -9.62
C ALA A 64 15.02 4.09 -9.91
N ALA A 65 13.71 3.96 -9.67
CA ALA A 65 12.94 2.77 -10.02
C ALA A 65 12.82 2.57 -11.54
N ALA A 66 12.72 3.66 -12.32
CA ALA A 66 12.69 3.58 -13.77
C ALA A 66 14.06 3.20 -14.37
N ASP A 67 15.16 3.60 -13.72
CA ASP A 67 16.51 3.17 -14.10
C ASP A 67 16.71 1.66 -13.86
N ASP A 68 15.97 1.06 -12.91
CA ASP A 68 15.94 -0.38 -12.59
C ASP A 68 14.55 -1.00 -12.88
N ALA A 69 14.04 -0.75 -14.09
CA ALA A 69 12.65 -1.04 -14.45
C ALA A 69 12.29 -2.53 -14.44
N GLU A 70 13.21 -3.42 -14.82
CA GLU A 70 12.96 -4.87 -14.86
C GLU A 70 12.73 -5.44 -13.46
N ASN A 71 13.64 -5.13 -12.52
CA ASN A 71 13.53 -5.56 -11.14
C ASN A 71 12.34 -4.91 -10.42
N THR A 72 12.13 -3.60 -10.61
CA THR A 72 10.95 -2.91 -10.06
C THR A 72 9.66 -3.52 -10.59
N GLY A 73 9.61 -3.84 -11.88
CA GLY A 73 8.49 -4.52 -12.51
C GLY A 73 8.21 -5.89 -11.88
N ALA A 74 9.26 -6.68 -11.64
CA ALA A 74 9.15 -7.99 -10.99
C ALA A 74 8.62 -7.88 -9.55
N VAL A 75 9.10 -6.91 -8.77
CA VAL A 75 8.62 -6.68 -7.39
C VAL A 75 7.13 -6.29 -7.38
N ILE A 76 6.71 -5.39 -8.27
CA ILE A 76 5.31 -4.96 -8.37
C ILE A 76 4.41 -6.12 -8.83
N ALA A 77 4.86 -6.90 -9.81
CA ALA A 77 4.14 -8.06 -10.32
C ALA A 77 3.99 -9.14 -9.22
N GLY A 78 5.08 -9.49 -8.53
CA GLY A 78 5.07 -10.47 -7.44
C GLY A 78 4.06 -10.10 -6.34
N HIS A 79 4.01 -8.84 -5.91
CA HIS A 79 3.01 -8.40 -4.93
C HIS A 79 1.57 -8.56 -5.42
N ARG A 80 1.30 -8.29 -6.71
CA ARG A 80 -0.03 -8.49 -7.29
C ARG A 80 -0.40 -9.97 -7.39
N ASP A 81 0.55 -10.81 -7.78
CA ASP A 81 0.33 -12.25 -7.88
C ASP A 81 -0.01 -12.84 -6.50
N LEU A 82 0.71 -12.42 -5.45
CA LEU A 82 0.41 -12.81 -4.06
C LEU A 82 -1.01 -12.42 -3.62
N ILE A 83 -1.45 -11.20 -3.95
CA ILE A 83 -2.82 -10.75 -3.64
C ILE A 83 -3.86 -11.59 -4.39
N VAL A 84 -3.64 -11.87 -5.67
CA VAL A 84 -4.53 -12.71 -6.48
C VAL A 84 -4.63 -14.12 -5.90
N GLU A 85 -3.49 -14.71 -5.52
CA GLU A 85 -3.46 -16.03 -4.89
C GLU A 85 -4.21 -16.03 -3.54
N LEU A 86 -4.06 -14.99 -2.71
CA LEU A 86 -4.80 -14.84 -1.45
C LEU A 86 -6.32 -14.75 -1.68
N PHE A 87 -6.78 -14.00 -2.68
CA PHE A 87 -8.20 -13.93 -3.03
C PHE A 87 -8.74 -15.27 -3.52
N ALA A 88 -7.95 -16.02 -4.29
CA ALA A 88 -8.32 -17.36 -4.74
C ALA A 88 -8.44 -18.33 -3.55
N ALA A 89 -7.49 -18.30 -2.61
CA ALA A 89 -7.55 -19.08 -1.38
C ALA A 89 -8.79 -18.73 -0.53
N ARG A 90 -9.09 -17.44 -0.36
CA ARG A 90 -10.30 -16.97 0.34
C ARG A 90 -11.59 -17.48 -0.30
N ARG A 91 -11.68 -17.45 -1.64
CA ARG A 91 -12.85 -17.98 -2.37
C ARG A 91 -13.03 -19.48 -2.13
N HIS A 92 -11.94 -20.25 -2.17
CA HIS A 92 -12.00 -21.68 -1.90
C HIS A 92 -12.42 -21.99 -0.46
N LEU A 93 -11.94 -21.22 0.52
CA LEU A 93 -12.40 -21.34 1.91
C LEU A 93 -13.91 -21.05 2.06
N GLY A 94 -14.43 -20.06 1.33
CA GLY A 94 -15.87 -19.79 1.33
C GLY A 94 -16.70 -20.96 0.78
N GLN A 95 -16.24 -21.62 -0.28
CA GLN A 95 -16.89 -22.82 -0.82
C GLN A 95 -16.89 -23.97 0.20
N VAL A 96 -15.76 -24.17 0.87
CA VAL A 96 -15.63 -25.17 1.94
C VAL A 96 -16.58 -24.90 3.10
N GLY A 97 -16.69 -23.64 3.56
CA GLY A 97 -17.63 -23.26 4.61
C GLY A 97 -19.08 -23.52 4.24
N ASN A 98 -19.46 -23.28 2.98
CA ASN A 98 -20.80 -23.58 2.48
C ASN A 98 -21.10 -25.10 2.52
N ASN A 99 -20.14 -25.93 2.08
CA ASN A 99 -20.31 -27.37 2.09
C ASN A 99 -20.41 -27.93 3.52
N LEU A 100 -19.61 -27.41 4.46
CA LEU A 100 -19.72 -27.77 5.87
C LEU A 100 -21.09 -27.38 6.45
N ASN A 101 -21.60 -26.19 6.10
CA ASN A 101 -22.92 -25.74 6.54
C ASN A 101 -24.05 -26.62 5.99
N GLN A 102 -23.91 -27.13 4.77
CA GLN A 102 -24.85 -28.09 4.18
C GLN A 102 -24.83 -29.43 4.94
N VAL A 103 -23.65 -29.97 5.23
CA VAL A 103 -23.49 -31.19 6.03
C VAL A 103 -24.12 -31.02 7.42
N ALA A 104 -23.81 -29.92 8.10
CA ALA A 104 -24.37 -29.62 9.42
C ALA A 104 -25.90 -29.55 9.38
N ARG A 105 -26.48 -28.94 8.34
CA ARG A 105 -27.94 -28.87 8.18
C ARG A 105 -28.56 -30.26 8.00
N VAL A 106 -27.94 -31.15 7.22
CA VAL A 106 -28.43 -32.54 7.02
C VAL A 106 -28.37 -33.34 8.32
N LEU A 107 -27.25 -33.25 9.04
CA LEU A 107 -27.10 -33.92 10.34
C LEU A 107 -28.08 -33.39 11.38
N ASN A 108 -28.27 -32.06 11.46
CA ASN A 108 -29.23 -31.45 12.38
C ASN A 108 -30.69 -31.82 12.05
N SER A 109 -30.97 -32.26 10.81
CA SER A 109 -32.28 -32.80 10.43
C SER A 109 -32.43 -34.31 10.67
N GLY A 110 -31.44 -34.96 11.29
CA GLY A 110 -31.43 -36.41 11.54
C GLY A 110 -31.15 -37.25 10.30
N GLY A 111 -30.71 -36.64 9.20
CA GLY A 111 -30.34 -37.33 7.96
C GLY A 111 -28.86 -37.71 7.92
N GLN A 112 -28.51 -38.69 7.09
CA GLN A 112 -27.13 -39.09 6.85
C GLN A 112 -26.58 -38.44 5.58
N PRO A 113 -25.53 -37.60 5.64
CA PRO A 113 -24.94 -36.98 4.44
C PRO A 113 -24.21 -38.01 3.60
N ALA A 114 -24.57 -38.16 2.33
CA ALA A 114 -23.95 -39.12 1.40
C ALA A 114 -22.52 -38.74 0.96
N GLU A 115 -22.12 -37.47 1.11
CA GLU A 115 -20.86 -36.92 0.57
C GLU A 115 -19.90 -36.38 1.65
N LEU A 116 -20.05 -36.80 2.91
CA LEU A 116 -19.27 -36.27 4.04
C LEU A 116 -17.75 -36.34 3.80
N ASP A 117 -17.25 -37.48 3.32
CA ASP A 117 -15.83 -37.70 3.05
C ASP A 117 -15.29 -36.82 1.91
N ALA A 118 -16.13 -36.54 0.90
CA ALA A 118 -15.78 -35.67 -0.21
C ALA A 118 -15.67 -34.20 0.26
N VAL A 119 -16.57 -33.78 1.15
CA VAL A 119 -16.53 -32.45 1.78
C VAL A 119 -15.29 -32.30 2.66
N VAL A 120 -15.00 -33.29 3.52
CA VAL A 120 -13.80 -33.29 4.38
C VAL A 120 -12.51 -33.24 3.53
N SER A 121 -12.44 -34.02 2.46
CA SER A 121 -11.29 -34.00 1.55
C SER A 121 -11.13 -32.64 0.85
N ALA A 122 -12.24 -31.98 0.48
CA ALA A 122 -12.19 -30.65 -0.11
C ALA A 122 -11.73 -29.59 0.90
N VAL A 123 -12.15 -29.70 2.17
CA VAL A 123 -11.68 -28.86 3.28
C VAL A 123 -10.17 -29.00 3.46
N GLN A 124 -9.67 -30.23 3.56
CA GLN A 124 -8.25 -30.51 3.75
C GLN A 124 -7.39 -29.94 2.62
N ARG A 125 -7.83 -30.08 1.36
CA ARG A 125 -7.14 -29.48 0.21
C ARG A 125 -7.12 -27.95 0.26
N ALA A 126 -8.20 -27.32 0.72
CA ALA A 126 -8.26 -25.87 0.85
C ALA A 126 -7.31 -25.38 1.96
N VAL A 127 -7.28 -26.06 3.11
CA VAL A 127 -6.36 -25.76 4.21
C VAL A 127 -4.90 -25.91 3.77
N ALA A 128 -4.56 -27.00 3.09
CA ALA A 128 -3.20 -27.23 2.59
C ALA A 128 -2.74 -26.15 1.59
N ARG A 129 -3.65 -25.68 0.72
CA ARG A 129 -3.35 -24.56 -0.21
C ARG A 129 -3.07 -23.25 0.53
N VAL A 130 -3.84 -22.96 1.58
CA VAL A 130 -3.64 -21.76 2.40
C VAL A 130 -2.33 -21.83 3.18
N GLN A 131 -2.01 -22.98 3.76
CA GLN A 131 -0.75 -23.21 4.47
C GLN A 131 0.45 -23.03 3.53
N ALA A 132 0.46 -23.68 2.36
CA ALA A 132 1.56 -23.57 1.41
C ALA A 132 1.80 -22.12 0.94
N LEU A 133 0.73 -21.33 0.81
CA LEU A 133 0.82 -19.92 0.44
C LEU A 133 1.38 -19.08 1.60
N THR A 134 0.96 -19.37 2.83
CA THR A 134 1.49 -18.74 4.05
C THR A 134 2.98 -19.05 4.24
N ASP A 135 3.40 -20.29 4.00
CA ASP A 135 4.81 -20.70 4.11
C ASP A 135 5.69 -20.00 3.06
N ARG A 136 5.19 -19.81 1.85
CA ARG A 136 5.89 -19.05 0.80
C ARG A 136 6.05 -17.58 1.16
N LEU A 137 5.04 -16.97 1.79
CA LEU A 137 5.11 -15.59 2.26
C LEU A 137 6.14 -15.42 3.37
N LEU A 138 6.16 -16.34 4.35
CA LEU A 138 7.13 -16.33 5.45
C LEU A 138 8.58 -16.59 5.00
N ALA A 139 8.80 -17.24 3.86
CA ALA A 139 10.13 -17.50 3.30
C ALA A 139 10.68 -16.32 2.46
N GLN A 140 9.87 -15.30 2.18
CA GLN A 140 10.26 -14.10 1.43
C GLN A 140 10.60 -12.89 2.32
N ASP A 141 10.36 -12.97 3.63
CA ASP A 141 10.79 -12.02 4.68
C ASP A 141 12.18 -12.39 5.25
#